data_AF-A0A1C5K9X9-F1
#
_entry.id   AF-A0A1C5K9X9-F1
#
_cell.length_a   1.000
_cell.length_b   1.000
_cell.length_c   1.000
_cell.angle_alpha   90.00
_cell.angle_beta   90.00
_cell.angle_gamma   90.00
#
_symmetry.space_group_name_H-M   'P 1'
#
loop_
_entity.id
_entity.type
_entity.pdbx_description
1 polymer ?
#
loop_
_entity_poly.entity_id
_entity_poly.type
_entity_poly.pdbx_seq_one_letter_code
_entity_poly.pdbx_strand_id
1 'polypeptide(L)'
;MASMTGRGDPRSGRGQLDDAAAQGLYDRMRVVAPAAFGAIERDRADDPARPFADTACGRLAGSLDGAGLRALGMWAHHWCMRFYDDDTRVGRRLVREIAGRRGLGWTPDEVRWMLGESERAGPAARERLTLPLAAAGELPGAVDGRAADTGALDGGTVDGRAADGAVPDDGAADSGAGWRLAG
;
A
#
# COMPACT_ATOMS: atom_id res chain seq x y z
N MET A 1 -3.70 18.78 45.29
CA MET A 1 -4.48 18.11 44.23
C MET A 1 -4.23 18.86 42.93
N ALA A 2 -3.41 18.32 42.03
CA ALA A 2 -3.07 18.95 40.76
C ALA A 2 -3.66 18.12 39.61
N SER A 3 -4.54 18.76 38.84
CA SER A 3 -5.03 18.28 37.55
C SER A 3 -3.89 18.14 36.56
N MET A 4 -3.73 16.94 35.98
CA MET A 4 -3.03 16.75 34.71
C MET A 4 -4.03 16.22 33.70
N THR A 5 -4.70 17.13 33.01
CA THR A 5 -5.31 16.85 31.71
C THR A 5 -4.19 16.64 30.71
N GLY A 6 -3.84 15.38 30.50
CA GLY A 6 -3.01 14.94 29.38
C GLY A 6 -3.71 15.33 28.09
N ARG A 7 -3.17 16.36 27.45
CA ARG A 7 -3.49 16.84 26.11
C ARG A 7 -3.28 15.70 25.12
N GLY A 8 -4.38 15.07 24.69
CA GLY A 8 -4.39 14.15 23.56
C GLY A 8 -3.83 14.85 22.33
N ASP A 9 -2.87 14.20 21.67
CA ASP A 9 -2.22 14.68 20.46
C ASP A 9 -3.26 14.81 19.32
N PRO A 10 -3.50 16.02 18.77
CA PRO A 10 -4.46 16.21 17.70
C PRO A 10 -4.00 15.67 16.33
N ARG A 11 -2.81 15.05 16.25
CA ARG A 11 -2.31 14.40 15.02
C ARG A 11 -2.61 12.90 14.92
N SER A 12 -3.10 12.26 15.98
CA SER A 12 -3.35 10.80 15.97
C SER A 12 -4.76 10.41 15.49
N GLY A 13 -5.59 11.35 15.06
CA GLY A 13 -7.04 11.12 14.85
C GLY A 13 -7.55 11.20 13.41
N ARG A 14 -6.69 11.38 12.40
CA ARG A 14 -7.13 11.50 10.99
C ARG A 14 -6.31 10.57 10.09
N GLY A 15 -6.67 9.29 10.03
CA GLY A 15 -6.11 8.40 9.00
C GLY A 15 -5.90 6.95 9.40
N GLN A 16 -6.06 6.59 10.66
CA GLN A 16 -6.01 5.19 11.10
C GLN A 16 -7.41 4.62 11.14
N LEU A 17 -7.62 3.44 10.54
CA LEU A 17 -8.86 2.68 10.73
C LEU A 17 -9.09 2.45 12.22
N ASP A 18 -10.34 2.57 12.65
CA ASP A 18 -10.70 2.14 14.00
C ASP A 18 -10.53 0.62 14.15
N ASP A 19 -10.30 0.18 15.38
CA ASP A 19 -9.99 -1.22 15.69
C ASP A 19 -11.14 -2.18 15.35
N ALA A 20 -12.41 -1.71 15.43
CA ALA A 20 -13.57 -2.54 15.13
C ALA A 20 -13.71 -2.78 13.62
N ALA A 21 -13.47 -1.75 12.81
CA ALA A 21 -13.42 -1.86 11.35
C ALA A 21 -12.25 -2.75 10.91
N ALA A 22 -11.08 -2.59 11.54
CA ALA A 22 -9.94 -3.49 11.32
C ALA A 22 -10.28 -4.94 11.69
N GLN A 23 -10.93 -5.18 12.83
CA GLN A 23 -11.35 -6.52 13.23
C GLN A 23 -12.36 -7.13 12.23
N GLY A 24 -13.34 -6.36 11.77
CA GLY A 24 -14.29 -6.81 10.75
C GLY A 24 -13.63 -7.15 9.40
N LEU A 25 -12.51 -6.52 9.06
CA LEU A 25 -11.69 -6.92 7.90
C LEU A 25 -11.01 -8.28 8.15
N TYR A 26 -10.41 -8.47 9.33
CA TYR A 26 -9.78 -9.74 9.71
C TYR A 26 -10.77 -10.89 9.77
N ASP A 27 -11.98 -10.67 10.28
CA ASP A 27 -13.02 -11.69 10.35
C ASP A 27 -13.42 -12.16 8.96
N ARG A 28 -13.57 -11.24 8.00
CA ARG A 28 -13.85 -11.57 6.59
C ARG A 28 -12.71 -12.35 5.94
N MET A 29 -11.46 -11.93 6.16
CA MET A 29 -10.29 -12.66 5.67
C MET A 29 -10.20 -14.07 6.27
N ARG A 30 -10.57 -14.23 7.55
CA ARG A 30 -10.54 -15.52 8.25
C ARG A 30 -11.49 -16.55 7.62
N VAL A 31 -12.61 -16.11 7.04
CA VAL A 31 -13.54 -17.00 6.33
C VAL A 31 -12.89 -17.66 5.11
N VAL A 32 -12.08 -16.90 4.35
CA VAL A 32 -11.42 -17.42 3.13
C VAL A 32 -10.07 -18.06 3.40
N ALA A 33 -9.43 -17.76 4.54
CA ALA A 33 -8.06 -18.15 4.86
C ALA A 33 -7.76 -19.65 4.72
N PRO A 34 -8.60 -20.60 5.22
CA PRO A 34 -8.29 -22.03 5.10
C PRO A 34 -8.27 -22.50 3.64
N ALA A 35 -9.25 -22.06 2.84
CA ALA A 35 -9.33 -22.40 1.43
C ALA A 35 -8.19 -21.77 0.63
N ALA A 36 -7.86 -20.51 0.92
CA ALA A 36 -6.78 -19.78 0.27
C ALA A 36 -5.41 -20.39 0.57
N PHE A 37 -5.14 -20.74 1.84
CA PHE A 37 -3.90 -21.42 2.22
C PHE A 37 -3.79 -22.79 1.54
N GLY A 38 -4.84 -23.62 1.59
CA GLY A 38 -4.85 -24.92 0.91
C GLY A 38 -4.74 -24.83 -0.62
N ALA A 39 -5.15 -23.71 -1.23
CA ALA A 39 -4.93 -23.46 -2.65
C ALA A 39 -3.47 -23.06 -2.93
N ILE A 40 -2.88 -22.18 -2.12
CA ILE A 40 -1.48 -21.78 -2.24
C ILE A 40 -0.54 -22.97 -2.12
N GLU A 41 -0.77 -23.85 -1.15
CA GLU A 41 0.08 -25.04 -0.94
C GLU A 41 0.04 -26.00 -2.14
N ARG A 42 -1.15 -26.20 -2.73
CA ARG A 42 -1.30 -27.02 -3.94
C ARG A 42 -0.58 -26.40 -5.13
N ASP A 43 -0.75 -25.08 -5.33
CA ASP A 43 -0.13 -24.36 -6.44
C ASP A 43 1.40 -24.21 -6.27
N ARG A 44 1.90 -24.20 -5.03
CA ARG A 44 3.34 -24.22 -4.74
C ARG A 44 4.00 -25.51 -5.20
N ALA A 45 3.30 -26.64 -5.08
CA ALA A 45 3.77 -27.96 -5.49
C ALA A 45 3.59 -28.23 -7.00
N ASP A 46 2.94 -27.33 -7.73
CA ASP A 46 2.54 -27.51 -9.12
C ASP A 46 3.45 -26.76 -10.12
N ASP A 47 3.20 -26.96 -11.41
CA ASP A 47 3.93 -26.28 -12.49
C ASP A 47 3.65 -24.76 -12.48
N PRO A 48 4.69 -23.91 -12.30
CA PRO A 48 4.53 -22.46 -12.33
C PRO A 48 4.07 -21.91 -13.69
N ALA A 49 4.29 -22.64 -14.80
CA ALA A 49 3.87 -22.23 -16.14
C ALA A 49 2.37 -22.45 -16.40
N ARG A 50 1.66 -23.17 -15.52
CA ARG A 50 0.23 -23.45 -15.69
C ARG A 50 -0.58 -22.15 -15.77
N PRO A 51 -1.58 -22.06 -16.68
CA PRO A 51 -2.51 -20.93 -16.73
C PRO A 51 -3.21 -20.72 -15.39
N PHE A 52 -3.44 -19.46 -14.99
CA PHE A 52 -3.94 -19.16 -13.64
C PHE A 52 -5.31 -19.79 -13.39
N ALA A 53 -6.21 -19.74 -14.38
CA ALA A 53 -7.55 -20.32 -14.30
C ALA A 53 -7.55 -21.82 -13.95
N ASP A 54 -6.47 -22.54 -14.32
CA ASP A 54 -6.34 -23.98 -14.10
C ASP A 54 -5.64 -24.33 -12.78
N THR A 55 -5.22 -23.33 -11.99
CA THR A 55 -4.61 -23.56 -10.68
C THR A 55 -5.67 -23.68 -9.58
N ALA A 56 -5.29 -24.18 -8.41
CA ALA A 56 -6.20 -24.22 -7.26
C ALA A 56 -6.58 -22.80 -6.81
N CYS A 57 -5.65 -21.83 -6.83
CA CYS A 57 -5.96 -20.44 -6.56
C CYS A 57 -6.91 -19.85 -7.61
N GLY A 58 -6.72 -20.16 -8.90
CA GLY A 58 -7.63 -19.71 -9.96
C GLY A 58 -9.04 -20.24 -9.81
N ARG A 59 -9.19 -21.55 -9.54
CA ARG A 59 -10.49 -22.17 -9.26
C ARG A 59 -11.18 -21.57 -8.05
N LEU A 60 -10.44 -21.33 -6.96
CA LEU A 60 -10.96 -20.66 -5.77
C LEU A 60 -11.47 -19.26 -6.13
N ALA A 61 -10.65 -18.46 -6.82
CA ALA A 61 -11.03 -17.11 -7.25
C ALA A 61 -12.19 -17.10 -8.27
N GLY A 62 -12.40 -18.19 -9.01
CA GLY A 62 -13.56 -18.34 -9.90
C GLY A 62 -14.85 -18.69 -9.16
N SER A 63 -14.75 -19.27 -7.97
CA SER A 63 -15.91 -19.69 -7.16
C SER A 63 -16.48 -18.63 -6.21
N LEU A 64 -15.72 -17.54 -5.98
CA LEU A 64 -16.09 -16.50 -5.02
C LEU A 64 -16.86 -15.38 -5.70
N ASP A 65 -17.80 -14.79 -4.96
CA ASP A 65 -18.45 -13.54 -5.35
C ASP A 65 -17.50 -12.34 -5.16
N GLY A 66 -17.97 -11.13 -5.50
CA GLY A 66 -17.16 -9.92 -5.37
C GLY A 66 -16.66 -9.67 -3.94
N ALA A 67 -17.48 -9.92 -2.92
CA ALA A 67 -17.09 -9.72 -1.53
C ALA A 67 -16.03 -10.75 -1.08
N GLY A 68 -16.20 -12.01 -1.46
CA GLY A 68 -15.23 -13.07 -1.24
C GLY A 68 -13.92 -12.81 -1.97
N LEU A 69 -13.96 -12.26 -3.18
CA LEU A 69 -12.76 -11.88 -3.93
C LEU A 69 -12.00 -10.72 -3.30
N ARG A 70 -12.69 -9.70 -2.77
CA ARG A 70 -12.05 -8.64 -1.99
C ARG A 70 -11.40 -9.20 -0.73
N ALA A 71 -12.10 -10.06 0.00
CA ALA A 71 -11.56 -10.73 1.18
C ALA A 71 -10.33 -11.60 0.84
N LEU A 72 -10.37 -12.33 -0.28
CA LEU A 72 -9.25 -13.13 -0.77
C LEU A 72 -8.06 -12.25 -1.15
N GLY A 73 -8.30 -11.11 -1.81
CA GLY A 73 -7.25 -10.15 -2.17
C GLY A 73 -6.58 -9.55 -0.94
N MET A 74 -7.36 -9.08 0.03
CA MET A 74 -6.84 -8.57 1.32
C MET A 74 -6.03 -9.63 2.06
N TRP A 75 -6.55 -10.87 2.13
CA TRP A 75 -5.86 -11.97 2.78
C TRP A 75 -4.54 -12.30 2.10
N ALA A 76 -4.53 -12.41 0.76
CA ALA A 76 -3.33 -12.73 0.00
C ALA A 76 -2.28 -11.62 0.10
N HIS A 77 -2.70 -10.36 0.08
CA HIS A 77 -1.84 -9.20 0.30
C HIS A 77 -1.18 -9.25 1.68
N HIS A 78 -1.97 -9.37 2.74
CA HIS A 78 -1.44 -9.44 4.11
C HIS A 78 -0.55 -10.66 4.34
N TRP A 79 -0.92 -11.82 3.78
CA TRP A 79 -0.08 -13.01 3.83
C TRP A 79 1.29 -12.78 3.15
N CYS A 80 1.32 -12.14 1.98
CA CYS A 80 2.58 -11.79 1.32
C CYS A 80 3.42 -10.80 2.14
N MET A 81 2.80 -9.86 2.85
CA MET A 81 3.53 -8.91 3.71
C MET A 81 4.06 -9.58 4.98
N ARG A 82 3.36 -10.58 5.52
CA ARG A 82 3.80 -11.31 6.71
C ARG A 82 4.96 -12.28 6.44
N PHE A 83 4.97 -12.90 5.26
CA PHE A 83 5.92 -13.94 4.87
C PHE A 83 6.79 -13.49 3.69
N TYR A 84 7.10 -12.19 3.56
CA TYR A 84 7.73 -11.66 2.35
C TYR A 84 9.13 -12.23 2.07
N ASP A 85 9.87 -12.60 3.12
CA ASP A 85 11.18 -13.27 3.04
C ASP A 85 11.06 -14.75 2.64
N ASP A 86 9.87 -15.33 2.72
CA ASP A 86 9.58 -16.68 2.25
C ASP A 86 9.15 -16.69 0.77
N ASP A 87 8.99 -17.90 0.25
CA ASP A 87 8.48 -18.15 -1.09
C ASP A 87 7.01 -17.74 -1.26
N THR A 88 6.79 -16.45 -1.53
CA THR A 88 5.47 -15.83 -1.73
C THR A 88 5.04 -15.78 -3.19
N ARG A 89 5.72 -16.48 -4.12
CA ARG A 89 5.48 -16.37 -5.57
C ARG A 89 4.01 -16.59 -5.96
N VAL A 90 3.37 -17.59 -5.34
CA VAL A 90 1.98 -17.96 -5.61
C VAL A 90 1.02 -16.90 -5.07
N GLY A 91 1.27 -16.41 -3.85
CA GLY A 91 0.51 -15.31 -3.27
C GLY A 91 0.61 -14.03 -4.09
N ARG A 92 1.81 -13.67 -4.56
CA ARG A 92 2.03 -12.50 -5.44
C ARG A 92 1.30 -12.65 -6.78
N ARG A 93 1.31 -13.84 -7.37
CA ARG A 93 0.52 -14.13 -8.57
C ARG A 93 -0.98 -13.90 -8.29
N LEU A 94 -1.51 -14.47 -7.22
CA LEU A 94 -2.91 -14.27 -6.83
C LEU A 94 -3.27 -12.79 -6.61
N VAL A 95 -2.40 -12.03 -5.94
CA VAL A 95 -2.56 -10.58 -5.73
C VAL A 95 -2.65 -9.85 -7.07
N ARG A 96 -1.76 -10.13 -8.03
CA ARG A 96 -1.79 -9.51 -9.37
C ARG A 96 -3.06 -9.86 -10.15
N GLU A 97 -3.50 -11.11 -10.07
CA GLU A 97 -4.72 -11.58 -10.74
C GLU A 97 -5.96 -10.90 -10.19
N ILE A 98 -6.05 -10.67 -8.89
CA ILE A 98 -7.17 -9.94 -8.28
C ILE A 98 -7.07 -8.43 -8.59
N ALA A 99 -5.87 -7.85 -8.56
CA ALA A 99 -5.65 -6.45 -8.91
C ALA A 99 -5.99 -6.12 -10.38
N GLY A 100 -5.93 -7.11 -11.27
CA GLY A 100 -6.34 -6.97 -12.67
C GLY A 100 -7.85 -6.99 -12.90
N ARG A 101 -8.66 -7.37 -11.91
CA ARG A 101 -10.12 -7.40 -12.02
C ARG A 101 -10.70 -6.00 -11.78
N ARG A 102 -11.80 -5.69 -12.45
CA ARG A 102 -12.52 -4.42 -12.31
C ARG A 102 -13.92 -4.65 -11.76
N GLY A 103 -14.48 -3.63 -11.11
CA GLY A 103 -15.83 -3.68 -10.57
C GLY A 103 -15.94 -4.56 -9.34
N LEU A 104 -14.84 -4.75 -8.59
CA LEU A 104 -14.88 -5.53 -7.36
C LEU A 104 -15.60 -4.79 -6.24
N GLY A 105 -15.75 -3.47 -6.34
CA GLY A 105 -16.47 -2.65 -5.36
C GLY A 105 -15.71 -2.51 -4.04
N TRP A 106 -14.43 -2.16 -4.13
CA TRP A 106 -13.56 -1.88 -2.98
C TRP A 106 -14.12 -0.76 -2.12
N THR A 107 -13.98 -0.88 -0.80
CA THR A 107 -14.32 0.20 0.13
C THR A 107 -13.09 1.04 0.48
N PRO A 108 -13.28 2.33 0.84
CA PRO A 108 -12.17 3.16 1.31
C PRO A 108 -11.42 2.57 2.50
N ASP A 109 -12.13 1.85 3.37
CA ASP A 109 -11.59 1.19 4.55
C ASP A 109 -10.71 -0.01 4.18
N GLU A 110 -11.12 -0.83 3.21
CA GLU A 110 -10.31 -1.93 2.68
C GLU A 110 -9.01 -1.39 2.06
N VAL A 111 -9.10 -0.32 1.26
CA VAL A 111 -7.94 0.31 0.62
C VAL A 111 -7.00 0.93 1.65
N ARG A 112 -7.53 1.69 2.61
CA ARG A 112 -6.72 2.32 3.68
C ARG A 112 -6.01 1.27 4.52
N TRP A 113 -6.68 0.16 4.81
CA TRP A 113 -6.07 -0.95 5.53
C TRP A 113 -4.89 -1.55 4.76
N MET A 114 -5.08 -1.86 3.47
CA MET A 114 -4.03 -2.45 2.64
C MET A 114 -2.82 -1.50 2.47
N LEU A 115 -3.06 -0.20 2.33
CA LEU A 115 -2.00 0.82 2.28
C LEU A 115 -1.22 0.87 3.61
N GLY A 116 -1.91 0.87 4.75
CA GLY A 116 -1.27 0.83 6.06
C GLY A 116 -0.41 -0.42 6.27
N GLU A 117 -0.88 -1.59 5.84
CA GLU A 117 -0.07 -2.83 5.86
C GLU A 117 1.17 -2.72 4.96
N SER A 118 1.05 -2.06 3.82
CA SER A 118 2.14 -1.86 2.87
C SER A 118 3.21 -0.90 3.39
N GLU A 119 2.82 0.13 4.12
CA GLU A 119 3.74 1.09 4.74
C GLU A 119 4.55 0.46 5.89
N ARG A 120 3.92 -0.45 6.64
CA ARG A 120 4.61 -1.25 7.68
C ARG A 120 5.60 -2.24 7.08
N ALA A 121 5.32 -2.77 5.90
CA ALA A 121 6.29 -3.56 5.16
C ALA A 121 7.47 -2.68 4.71
N GLY A 122 8.71 -3.16 4.84
CA GLY A 122 9.88 -2.42 4.40
C GLY A 122 9.93 -2.19 2.87
N PRO A 123 10.75 -1.24 2.37
CA PRO A 123 10.85 -0.90 0.94
C PRO A 123 11.27 -2.07 0.04
N ALA A 124 11.78 -3.17 0.60
CA ALA A 124 12.13 -4.39 -0.11
C ALA A 124 10.91 -5.08 -0.78
N ALA A 125 9.70 -4.91 -0.25
CA ALA A 125 8.49 -5.52 -0.79
C ALA A 125 7.95 -4.71 -2.00
N ARG A 126 8.67 -4.70 -3.12
CA ARG A 126 8.33 -3.89 -4.33
C ARG A 126 6.88 -4.03 -4.81
N GLU A 127 6.28 -5.20 -4.63
CA GLU A 127 4.91 -5.49 -5.07
C GLU A 127 3.83 -5.14 -4.04
N ARG A 128 4.20 -4.64 -2.85
CA ARG A 128 3.28 -4.31 -1.75
C ARG A 128 2.17 -3.34 -2.16
N LEU A 129 2.42 -2.46 -3.13
CA LEU A 129 1.44 -1.47 -3.58
C LEU A 129 0.58 -1.94 -4.77
N THR A 130 0.77 -3.16 -5.29
CA THR A 130 0.08 -3.65 -6.50
C THR A 130 -1.44 -3.64 -6.34
N LEU A 131 -1.95 -4.37 -5.35
CA LEU A 131 -3.39 -4.43 -5.07
C LEU A 131 -3.94 -3.16 -4.43
N PRO A 132 -3.30 -2.55 -3.41
CA PRO A 132 -3.81 -1.31 -2.82
C PRO A 132 -4.03 -0.19 -3.84
N LEU A 133 -3.10 0.02 -4.77
CA LEU A 133 -3.23 1.08 -5.79
C LEU A 133 -4.27 0.75 -6.85
N ALA A 134 -4.36 -0.52 -7.28
CA ALA A 134 -5.42 -0.95 -8.20
C ALA A 134 -6.81 -0.74 -7.59
N ALA A 135 -6.99 -1.14 -6.33
CA ALA A 135 -8.23 -0.96 -5.58
C ALA A 135 -8.58 0.51 -5.35
N ALA A 136 -7.59 1.36 -5.04
CA ALA A 136 -7.78 2.80 -4.90
C ALA A 136 -8.31 3.45 -6.18
N GLY A 137 -7.82 2.99 -7.34
CA GLY A 137 -8.29 3.45 -8.66
C GLY A 137 -9.73 3.08 -9.00
N GLU A 138 -10.38 2.20 -8.22
CA GLU A 138 -11.80 1.86 -8.37
C GLU A 138 -12.72 2.68 -7.46
N LEU A 139 -12.18 3.49 -6.53
CA LEU A 139 -12.99 4.26 -5.60
C LEU A 139 -13.67 5.46 -6.29
N PRO A 140 -14.94 5.78 -5.94
CA PRO A 140 -15.60 6.99 -6.43
C PRO A 140 -14.81 8.24 -6.03
N GLY A 141 -14.50 9.10 -7.01
CA GLY A 141 -13.67 10.28 -6.78
C GLY A 141 -12.18 10.09 -7.06
N ALA A 142 -11.73 8.91 -7.48
CA ALA A 142 -10.40 8.69 -8.06
C ALA A 142 -10.23 9.32 -9.47
N VAL A 143 -11.11 10.26 -9.85
CA VAL A 143 -11.15 10.90 -11.16
C VAL A 143 -9.89 11.74 -11.40
N ASP A 144 -9.10 11.25 -12.35
CA ASP A 144 -8.46 11.99 -13.43
C ASP A 144 -7.58 13.18 -13.06
N GLY A 145 -6.33 12.88 -12.68
CA GLY A 145 -5.22 13.83 -12.62
C GLY A 145 -4.78 14.37 -14.00
N ARG A 146 -5.71 14.61 -14.92
CA ARG A 146 -5.47 15.31 -16.18
C ARG A 146 -6.60 16.28 -16.49
N ALA A 147 -6.74 17.32 -15.68
CA ALA A 147 -7.20 18.66 -16.03
C ALA A 147 -7.59 19.40 -14.74
N ALA A 148 -6.61 20.02 -14.09
CA ALA A 148 -6.87 21.13 -13.19
C ALA A 148 -5.82 22.22 -13.47
N ASP A 149 -5.84 22.69 -14.73
CA ASP A 149 -5.56 24.08 -15.00
C ASP A 149 -6.56 24.92 -14.23
N THR A 150 -6.13 25.45 -13.09
CA THR A 150 -6.55 26.78 -12.63
C THR A 150 -5.35 27.45 -12.00
N GLY A 151 -4.40 27.82 -12.85
CA GLY A 151 -3.57 29.00 -12.60
C GLY A 151 -4.49 30.21 -12.62
N ALA A 152 -5.04 30.54 -11.45
CA ALA A 152 -5.81 31.76 -11.24
C ALA A 152 -5.79 32.08 -9.74
N LEU A 153 -4.70 32.68 -9.29
CA LEU A 153 -4.74 33.64 -8.18
C LEU A 153 -3.95 34.87 -8.60
N ASP A 154 -4.72 35.82 -9.12
CA ASP A 154 -4.39 37.24 -9.20
C ASP A 154 -4.10 37.83 -7.82
N GLY A 155 -3.16 38.79 -7.81
CA GLY A 155 -3.35 40.04 -7.08
C GLY A 155 -2.68 40.17 -5.72
N GLY A 156 -1.49 40.78 -5.69
CA GLY A 156 -0.87 41.24 -4.46
C GLY A 156 0.43 42.01 -4.64
N THR A 157 0.42 43.07 -5.46
CA THR A 157 1.50 44.07 -5.51
C THR A 157 1.67 44.74 -4.15
N VAL A 158 2.88 44.69 -3.58
CA VAL A 158 3.42 45.75 -2.72
C VAL A 158 4.93 45.89 -2.95
N ASP A 159 5.35 47.15 -2.91
CA ASP A 159 6.59 47.71 -3.42
C ASP A 159 7.86 47.39 -2.63
N GLY A 160 8.94 47.23 -3.39
CA GLY A 160 10.21 47.94 -3.22
C GLY A 160 10.88 48.01 -1.84
N ARG A 161 11.99 47.27 -1.68
CA ARG A 161 13.23 47.89 -1.21
C ARG A 161 14.46 47.09 -1.63
N ALA A 162 15.36 47.77 -2.36
CA ALA A 162 16.73 47.36 -2.55
C ALA A 162 17.47 47.34 -1.20
N ALA A 163 18.29 46.32 -0.99
CA ALA A 163 19.41 46.37 -0.06
C ALA A 163 20.55 45.54 -0.65
N ASP A 164 21.68 46.22 -0.72
CA ASP A 164 22.96 45.82 -1.26
C ASP A 164 23.63 44.64 -0.56
N GLY A 165 24.49 43.96 -1.32
CA GLY A 165 25.82 43.56 -0.86
C GLY A 165 25.92 42.31 0.01
N ALA A 166 26.50 41.26 -0.56
CA ALA A 166 27.87 40.82 -0.23
C ALA A 166 28.07 39.36 -0.63
N VAL A 167 28.98 39.15 -1.59
CA VAL A 167 29.64 37.88 -1.86
C VAL A 167 30.73 37.72 -0.80
N PRO A 168 30.88 36.53 -0.21
CA PRO A 168 32.21 36.02 0.05
C PRO A 168 32.45 34.73 -0.74
N ASP A 169 33.46 34.82 -1.59
CA ASP A 169 34.27 33.70 -2.08
C ASP A 169 35.31 33.41 -0.99
N ASP A 170 35.43 32.16 -0.56
CA ASP A 170 36.73 31.61 -0.15
C ASP A 170 36.65 30.09 0.05
N GLY A 171 37.46 29.38 -0.73
CA GLY A 171 38.49 28.54 -0.12
C GLY A 171 38.17 27.08 0.18
N ALA A 172 38.49 26.24 -0.81
CA ALA A 172 38.81 24.82 -0.76
C ALA A 172 39.42 24.25 0.55
N ALA A 173 39.01 23.03 0.92
CA ALA A 173 39.89 22.03 1.51
C ALA A 173 39.45 20.61 1.13
N ASP A 174 40.33 19.96 0.37
CA ASP A 174 40.46 18.53 0.09
C ASP A 174 40.72 17.74 1.39
N SER A 175 40.07 16.58 1.55
CA SER A 175 40.71 15.37 2.10
C SER A 175 39.76 14.17 2.00
N GLY A 176 40.14 13.20 1.18
CA GLY A 176 39.50 11.89 1.07
C GLY A 176 39.90 10.89 2.17
N ALA A 177 39.06 9.87 2.35
CA ALA A 177 39.34 8.49 2.78
C ALA A 177 37.96 7.83 3.01
N GLY A 178 37.56 6.77 2.32
CA GLY A 178 38.26 5.50 2.21
C GLY A 178 37.74 4.54 3.28
N TRP A 179 36.70 3.75 2.99
CA TRP A 179 36.47 2.50 3.73
C TRP A 179 36.06 1.38 2.77
N ARG A 180 37.01 0.44 2.64
CA ARG A 180 36.87 -0.85 2.00
C ARG A 180 36.14 -1.83 2.93
N LEU A 181 35.38 -2.69 2.28
CA LEU A 181 35.21 -4.13 2.50
C LEU A 181 36.15 -4.81 3.51
N ALA A 182 35.55 -5.63 4.37
CA ALA A 182 36.02 -6.95 4.80
C ALA A 182 34.76 -7.82 4.94
N GLY A 183 34.66 -9.06 4.43
CA GLY A 183 35.71 -10.04 4.22
C GLY A 183 35.74 -10.96 5.41
#